data_AF-A0A4R6BLA5-F1
#
_entry.id   AF-A0A4R6BLA5-F1
#
_cell.length_a   1.000
_cell.length_b   1.000
_cell.length_c   1.000
_cell.angle_alpha   90.00
_cell.angle_beta   90.00
_cell.angle_gamma   90.00
#
_symmetry.space_group_name_H-M   'P 1'
#
loop_
_entity.id
_entity.type
_entity.pdbx_description
1 polymer ?
#
loop_
_entity_poly.entity_id
_entity_poly.type
_entity_poly.pdbx_seq_one_letter_code
_entity_poly.pdbx_strand_id
1 'polypeptide(L)'
;MIKKKQDISDVTKESILDGFIQASTEHIADSAKNTTTSLLGDLLIDTTAGAIPGIGGALQGIKLKRLEKNIHKLIFELASRLSEVNEDLKKRITDHDEQLNEAFEYIFEYAAEEKQEEKIKYMVNGFLNLAKYDGVISNEFIITYYDVLKTLRLIDIGVLKFMYDVKYRPFDNEHDLKDLLNTFNINYDQYQSVRVNLERMGLLSTKIQSNIVKDLDEISDKIDEIHKYLSVLDDPKKLKRLSKPKSLKFKSTDKFEISKFGREFVKFFIEEEKKNGEDY
;
A
#
# COMPACT_ATOMS: atom_id res chain seq x y z
N MET A 1 -36.89 14.56 0.17
CA MET A 1 -36.79 13.75 1.41
C MET A 1 -35.51 12.91 1.40
N ILE A 2 -34.34 13.54 1.14
CA ILE A 2 -33.05 12.84 0.91
C ILE A 2 -32.00 13.18 1.99
N LYS A 3 -32.21 14.21 2.82
CA LYS A 3 -31.23 14.63 3.85
C LYS A 3 -31.09 13.71 5.07
N LYS A 4 -32.06 12.84 5.37
CA LYS A 4 -32.09 12.09 6.66
C LYS A 4 -31.20 10.84 6.71
N LYS A 5 -30.66 10.37 5.58
CA LYS A 5 -29.78 9.17 5.53
C LYS A 5 -28.31 9.50 5.74
N GLN A 6 -27.91 10.76 5.55
CA GLN A 6 -26.53 11.21 5.69
C GLN A 6 -26.22 11.53 7.16
N ASP A 7 -27.13 12.25 7.83
CA ASP A 7 -26.99 12.64 9.25
C ASP A 7 -26.81 11.46 10.25
N ILE A 8 -27.30 10.25 9.93
CA ILE A 8 -27.18 9.09 10.85
C ILE A 8 -25.84 8.36 10.67
N SER A 9 -25.29 8.36 9.44
CA SER A 9 -23.95 7.82 9.14
C SER A 9 -22.88 8.60 9.88
N ASP A 10 -22.99 9.93 9.82
CA ASP A 10 -21.93 10.83 10.26
C ASP A 10 -21.87 10.88 11.80
N VAL A 11 -23.04 10.87 12.46
CA VAL A 11 -23.16 10.72 13.92
C VAL A 11 -22.53 9.41 14.42
N THR A 12 -22.64 8.33 13.63
CA THR A 12 -22.06 7.03 14.01
C THR A 12 -20.54 7.02 13.86
N LYS A 13 -20.00 7.63 12.78
CA LYS A 13 -18.55 7.75 12.57
C LYS A 13 -17.89 8.64 13.62
N GLU A 14 -18.51 9.78 13.94
CA GLU A 14 -18.07 10.71 14.98
C GLU A 14 -18.06 10.03 16.36
N SER A 15 -19.12 9.29 16.69
CA SER A 15 -19.17 8.49 17.93
C SER A 15 -18.06 7.43 18.01
N ILE A 16 -17.64 6.87 16.87
CA ILE A 16 -16.54 5.89 16.81
C ILE A 16 -15.18 6.57 16.98
N LEU A 17 -14.99 7.76 16.39
CA LEU A 17 -13.81 8.58 16.60
C LEU A 17 -13.67 8.97 18.07
N ASP A 18 -14.76 9.45 18.68
CA ASP A 18 -14.82 9.83 20.09
C ASP A 18 -14.57 8.64 21.01
N GLY A 19 -15.16 7.48 20.71
CA GLY A 19 -14.92 6.26 21.47
C GLY A 19 -13.47 5.78 21.38
N PHE A 20 -12.81 5.97 20.24
CA PHE A 20 -11.37 5.76 20.10
C PHE A 20 -10.56 6.75 20.94
N ILE A 21 -10.87 8.06 20.87
CA ILE A 21 -10.19 9.10 21.66
C ILE A 21 -10.30 8.80 23.16
N GLN A 22 -11.48 8.42 23.64
CA GLN A 22 -11.70 8.04 25.03
C GLN A 22 -10.90 6.79 25.44
N ALA A 23 -10.93 5.75 24.60
CA ALA A 23 -10.19 4.51 24.88
C ALA A 23 -8.66 4.73 24.96
N SER A 24 -8.15 5.71 24.21
CA SER A 24 -6.73 6.05 24.19
C SER A 24 -6.24 6.87 25.39
N THR A 25 -7.13 7.68 25.98
CA THR A 25 -6.80 8.57 27.12
C THR A 25 -6.88 7.84 28.46
N GLU A 26 -7.72 6.81 28.58
CA GLU A 26 -7.88 6.03 29.81
C GLU A 26 -6.86 4.89 30.01
N HIS A 27 -5.93 4.67 29.07
CA HIS A 27 -4.80 3.72 29.19
C HIS A 27 -5.15 2.25 29.58
N ILE A 28 -6.36 1.75 29.26
CA ILE A 28 -6.74 0.37 29.59
C ILE A 28 -7.37 -0.32 28.36
N ALA A 29 -6.76 -1.44 27.94
CA ALA A 29 -7.26 -2.28 26.84
C ALA A 29 -8.71 -2.79 27.08
N ASP A 30 -9.13 -2.92 28.34
CA ASP A 30 -10.51 -3.26 28.71
C ASP A 30 -11.51 -2.15 28.40
N SER A 31 -11.14 -0.87 28.54
CA SER A 31 -11.99 0.26 28.11
C SER A 31 -12.20 0.25 26.60
N ALA A 32 -11.13 0.03 25.82
CA ALA A 32 -11.23 -0.09 24.37
C ALA A 32 -12.19 -1.22 23.94
N LYS A 33 -12.14 -2.38 24.61
CA LYS A 33 -13.01 -3.52 24.32
C LYS A 33 -14.48 -3.24 24.62
N ASN A 34 -14.77 -2.60 25.75
CA ASN A 34 -16.14 -2.27 26.14
C ASN A 34 -16.76 -1.21 25.22
N THR A 35 -16.03 -0.13 24.92
CA THR A 35 -16.47 0.93 24.00
C THR A 35 -16.65 0.41 22.57
N THR A 36 -15.77 -0.46 22.10
CA THR A 36 -15.91 -1.11 20.78
C THR A 36 -17.20 -1.95 20.71
N THR A 37 -17.54 -2.67 21.77
CA THR A 37 -18.73 -3.54 21.80
C THR A 37 -20.03 -2.75 21.75
N SER A 38 -20.10 -1.61 22.46
CA SER A 38 -21.29 -0.73 22.41
C SER A 38 -21.46 -0.08 21.04
N LEU A 39 -20.38 0.50 20.48
CA LEU A 39 -20.42 1.16 19.17
C LEU A 39 -20.78 0.21 18.03
N LEU A 40 -20.26 -1.02 18.07
CA LEU A 40 -20.62 -2.07 17.11
C LEU A 40 -22.09 -2.47 17.22
N GLY A 41 -22.64 -2.50 18.43
CA GLY A 41 -24.06 -2.79 18.65
C GLY A 41 -24.96 -1.82 17.91
N ASP A 42 -24.69 -0.52 18.04
CA ASP A 42 -25.49 0.54 17.41
C ASP A 42 -25.38 0.49 15.87
N LEU A 43 -24.17 0.34 15.34
CA LEU A 43 -23.91 0.22 13.89
C LEU A 43 -24.64 -0.98 13.25
N LEU A 44 -24.63 -2.13 13.93
CA LEU A 44 -25.29 -3.34 13.46
C LEU A 44 -26.81 -3.19 13.45
N ILE A 45 -27.39 -2.55 14.46
CA ILE A 45 -28.83 -2.26 14.53
C ILE A 45 -29.24 -1.41 13.32
N ASP A 46 -28.53 -0.33 13.04
CA ASP A 46 -28.84 0.56 11.92
C ASP A 46 -28.69 -0.12 10.55
N THR A 47 -27.68 -0.98 10.40
CA THR A 47 -27.46 -1.72 9.16
C THR A 47 -28.57 -2.77 8.92
N THR A 48 -29.14 -3.34 9.98
CA THR A 48 -30.24 -4.32 9.87
C THR A 48 -31.60 -3.67 9.57
N ALA A 49 -31.84 -2.44 10.02
CA ALA A 49 -33.07 -1.70 9.74
C ALA A 49 -33.26 -1.37 8.23
N GLY A 50 -32.17 -1.38 7.45
CA GLY A 50 -32.18 -1.12 6.01
C GLY A 50 -32.33 -2.35 5.08
N ALA A 51 -32.54 -3.55 5.62
CA ALA A 51 -32.49 -4.82 4.88
C ALA A 51 -33.81 -5.22 4.20
N ILE A 52 -33.75 -5.79 2.99
CA ILE A 52 -34.91 -6.37 2.27
C ILE A 52 -35.13 -7.84 2.72
N PRO A 53 -36.33 -8.25 3.18
CA PRO A 53 -36.58 -9.62 3.62
C PRO A 53 -36.56 -10.65 2.47
N GLY A 54 -36.05 -11.86 2.72
CA GLY A 54 -36.42 -13.07 1.96
C GLY A 54 -35.30 -13.84 1.22
N ILE A 55 -34.21 -13.19 0.78
CA ILE A 55 -33.09 -13.87 0.08
C ILE A 55 -31.72 -13.52 0.69
N GLY A 56 -31.64 -12.42 1.46
CA GLY A 56 -30.38 -11.81 1.91
C GLY A 56 -29.77 -12.31 3.23
N GLY A 57 -30.46 -13.14 4.02
CA GLY A 57 -30.07 -13.39 5.43
C GLY A 57 -28.65 -13.95 5.64
N ALA A 58 -28.22 -14.92 4.80
CA ALA A 58 -26.90 -15.53 4.93
C ALA A 58 -25.77 -14.62 4.42
N LEU A 59 -25.96 -13.96 3.27
CA LEU A 59 -24.97 -13.02 2.71
C LEU A 59 -24.83 -11.78 3.58
N GLN A 60 -25.92 -11.33 4.20
CA GLN A 60 -25.94 -10.19 5.10
C GLN A 60 -25.24 -10.52 6.42
N GLY A 61 -25.44 -11.72 6.97
CA GLY A 61 -24.70 -12.19 8.14
C GLY A 61 -23.18 -12.20 7.92
N ILE A 62 -22.71 -12.58 6.72
CA ILE A 62 -21.28 -12.56 6.38
C ILE A 62 -20.74 -11.12 6.34
N LYS A 63 -21.49 -10.17 5.76
CA LYS A 63 -21.08 -8.76 5.72
C LYS A 63 -21.06 -8.14 7.11
N LEU A 64 -22.07 -8.41 7.94
CA LEU A 64 -22.16 -7.90 9.31
C LEU A 64 -21.02 -8.43 10.18
N LYS A 65 -20.71 -9.73 10.11
CA LYS A 65 -19.55 -10.31 10.81
C LYS A 65 -18.21 -9.70 10.38
N ARG A 66 -18.07 -9.38 9.09
CA ARG A 66 -16.86 -8.71 8.59
C ARG A 66 -16.76 -7.30 9.13
N LEU A 67 -17.85 -6.53 9.05
CA LEU A 67 -17.93 -5.18 9.59
C LEU A 67 -17.53 -5.18 11.07
N GLU A 68 -18.14 -6.06 11.87
CA GLU A 68 -17.85 -6.23 13.29
C GLU A 68 -16.36 -6.47 13.54
N LYS A 69 -15.80 -7.47 12.85
CA LYS A 69 -14.39 -7.82 12.98
C LYS A 69 -13.46 -6.67 12.58
N ASN A 70 -13.76 -6.01 11.48
CA ASN A 70 -12.91 -4.97 10.92
C ASN A 70 -12.92 -3.71 11.78
N ILE A 71 -14.08 -3.26 12.25
CA ILE A 71 -14.17 -2.09 13.14
C ILE A 71 -13.51 -2.38 14.48
N HIS A 72 -13.67 -3.59 15.02
CA HIS A 72 -12.95 -4.00 16.22
C HIS A 72 -11.43 -3.91 16.01
N LYS A 73 -10.92 -4.45 14.89
CA LYS A 73 -9.49 -4.40 14.57
C LYS A 73 -9.01 -2.97 14.37
N LEU A 74 -9.79 -2.12 13.71
CA LEU A 74 -9.47 -0.71 13.48
C LEU A 74 -9.28 0.04 14.80
N ILE A 75 -10.28 -0.01 15.69
CA ILE A 75 -10.24 0.69 16.98
C ILE A 75 -9.09 0.15 17.84
N PHE A 76 -8.92 -1.17 17.90
CA PHE A 76 -7.85 -1.78 18.68
C PHE A 76 -6.47 -1.35 18.21
N GLU A 77 -6.24 -1.37 16.89
CA GLU A 77 -4.95 -1.00 16.30
C GLU A 77 -4.65 0.50 16.47
N LEU A 78 -5.67 1.35 16.31
CA LEU A 78 -5.57 2.79 16.57
C LEU A 78 -5.25 3.05 18.04
N ALA A 79 -6.00 2.47 18.98
CA ALA A 79 -5.79 2.67 20.42
C ALA A 79 -4.39 2.21 20.87
N SER A 80 -3.97 1.03 20.39
CA SER A 80 -2.65 0.48 20.69
C SER A 80 -1.54 1.43 20.24
N ARG A 81 -1.61 1.93 19.00
CA ARG A 81 -0.58 2.81 18.46
C ARG A 81 -0.65 4.21 19.01
N LEU A 82 -1.83 4.74 19.30
CA LEU A 82 -1.97 6.06 19.90
C LEU A 82 -1.33 6.11 21.30
N SER A 83 -1.34 4.99 22.03
CA SER A 83 -0.60 4.92 23.30
C SER A 83 0.91 5.17 23.13
N GLU A 84 1.46 4.86 21.95
CA GLU A 84 2.88 4.91 21.61
C GLU A 84 3.32 6.22 20.91
N VAL A 85 2.40 7.10 20.52
CA VAL A 85 2.73 8.38 19.87
C VAL A 85 2.89 9.55 20.85
N ASN A 86 3.54 10.63 20.40
CA ASN A 86 3.82 11.81 21.23
C ASN A 86 2.55 12.61 21.59
N GLU A 87 2.67 13.46 22.62
CA GLU A 87 1.55 14.25 23.14
C GLU A 87 0.97 15.24 22.11
N ASP A 88 1.82 15.81 21.25
CA ASP A 88 1.38 16.73 20.20
C ASP A 88 0.43 16.05 19.20
N LEU A 89 0.75 14.82 18.79
CA LEU A 89 -0.10 14.04 17.89
C LEU A 89 -1.42 13.64 18.56
N LYS A 90 -1.34 13.21 19.83
CA LYS A 90 -2.54 12.91 20.65
C LYS A 90 -3.46 14.11 20.72
N LYS A 91 -2.89 15.29 20.99
CA LYS A 91 -3.64 16.54 21.06
C LYS A 91 -4.29 16.89 19.73
N ARG A 92 -3.57 16.79 18.62
CA ARG A 92 -4.14 17.09 17.29
C ARG A 92 -5.30 16.18 16.92
N ILE A 93 -5.22 14.90 17.28
CA ILE A 93 -6.31 13.93 17.08
C ILE A 93 -7.48 14.22 18.04
N THR A 94 -7.19 14.64 19.28
CA THR A 94 -8.22 14.93 20.30
C THR A 94 -8.92 16.27 20.08
N ASP A 95 -8.25 17.24 19.48
CA ASP A 95 -8.77 18.58 19.20
C ASP A 95 -9.66 18.60 17.93
N HIS A 96 -10.02 17.43 17.38
CA HIS A 96 -10.92 17.25 16.23
C HIS A 96 -10.52 18.08 15.01
N ASP A 97 -9.23 18.06 14.63
CA ASP A 97 -8.73 18.66 13.39
C ASP A 97 -9.60 18.20 12.21
N GLU A 98 -10.22 19.16 11.52
CA GLU A 98 -11.22 18.91 10.46
C GLU A 98 -10.69 17.95 9.38
N GLN A 99 -9.43 18.11 9.00
CA GLN A 99 -8.79 17.24 8.00
C GLN A 99 -8.59 15.82 8.53
N LEU A 100 -8.29 15.66 9.83
CA LEU A 100 -8.15 14.34 10.45
C LEU A 100 -9.50 13.67 10.66
N ASN A 101 -10.56 14.42 10.96
CA ASN A 101 -11.92 13.89 11.02
C ASN A 101 -12.33 13.34 9.65
N GLU A 102 -12.17 14.13 8.58
CA GLU A 102 -12.46 13.70 7.21
C GLU A 102 -11.58 12.50 6.81
N ALA A 103 -10.29 12.50 7.12
CA ALA A 103 -9.41 11.37 6.88
C ALA A 103 -9.91 10.11 7.61
N PHE A 104 -10.30 10.25 8.88
CA PHE A 104 -10.83 9.15 9.68
C PHE A 104 -12.11 8.57 9.08
N GLU A 105 -13.01 9.40 8.56
CA GLU A 105 -14.21 8.93 7.87
C GLU A 105 -13.87 8.03 6.69
N TYR A 106 -12.92 8.43 5.85
CA TYR A 106 -12.48 7.60 4.72
C TYR A 106 -11.91 6.28 5.22
N ILE A 107 -10.99 6.32 6.18
CA ILE A 107 -10.35 5.10 6.73
C ILE A 107 -11.39 4.15 7.33
N PHE A 108 -12.38 4.68 8.05
CA PHE A 108 -13.46 3.89 8.60
C PHE A 108 -14.23 3.15 7.50
N GLU A 109 -14.60 3.85 6.41
CA GLU A 109 -15.27 3.25 5.27
C GLU A 109 -14.42 2.18 4.57
N TYR A 110 -13.13 2.47 4.35
CA TYR A 110 -12.20 1.50 3.75
C TYR A 110 -12.01 0.25 4.61
N ALA A 111 -11.84 0.44 5.93
CA ALA A 111 -11.64 -0.66 6.87
C ALA A 111 -12.90 -1.50 7.03
N ALA A 112 -14.08 -0.87 7.16
CA ALA A 112 -15.38 -1.53 7.30
C ALA A 112 -15.63 -2.60 6.24
N GLU A 113 -15.23 -2.33 4.99
CA GLU A 113 -15.47 -3.22 3.86
C GLU A 113 -14.28 -4.13 3.49
N GLU A 114 -13.12 -3.95 4.12
CA GLU A 114 -11.89 -4.65 3.75
C GLU A 114 -12.02 -6.18 3.89
N LYS A 115 -11.59 -6.90 2.85
CA LYS A 115 -11.66 -8.36 2.80
C LYS A 115 -10.47 -9.02 3.50
N GLN A 116 -9.31 -8.36 3.51
CA GLN A 116 -8.10 -8.83 4.18
C GLN A 116 -7.87 -7.99 5.44
N GLU A 117 -8.39 -8.46 6.57
CA GLU A 117 -8.32 -7.77 7.86
C GLU A 117 -6.89 -7.34 8.24
N GLU A 118 -5.88 -8.10 7.84
CA GLU A 118 -4.47 -7.79 8.10
C GLU A 118 -4.04 -6.46 7.47
N LYS A 119 -4.78 -5.95 6.48
CA LYS A 119 -4.52 -4.64 5.86
C LYS A 119 -4.97 -3.46 6.70
N ILE A 120 -5.87 -3.67 7.68
CA ILE A 120 -6.37 -2.60 8.54
C ILE A 120 -5.21 -1.94 9.28
N LYS A 121 -4.17 -2.69 9.68
CA LYS A 121 -2.97 -2.10 10.29
C LYS A 121 -2.25 -1.10 9.39
N TYR A 122 -2.22 -1.37 8.08
CA TYR A 122 -1.60 -0.47 7.11
C TYR A 122 -2.44 0.80 6.96
N MET A 123 -3.77 0.66 6.92
CA MET A 123 -4.69 1.81 6.92
C MET A 123 -4.47 2.68 8.17
N VAL A 124 -4.31 2.07 9.34
CA VAL A 124 -4.05 2.78 10.59
C VAL A 124 -2.74 3.55 10.58
N ASN A 125 -1.61 2.97 10.14
CA ASN A 125 -0.41 3.82 10.06
C ASN A 125 -0.47 4.87 8.95
N GLY A 126 -1.26 4.69 7.90
CA GLY A 126 -1.58 5.78 6.98
C GLY A 126 -2.23 6.97 7.70
N PHE A 127 -3.22 6.71 8.54
CA PHE A 127 -3.89 7.73 9.36
C PHE A 127 -2.92 8.45 10.28
N LEU A 128 -2.12 7.68 11.03
CA LEU A 128 -1.18 8.25 11.99
C LEU A 128 -0.11 9.09 11.28
N ASN A 129 0.32 8.68 10.09
CA ASN A 129 1.27 9.45 9.29
C ASN A 129 0.64 10.73 8.70
N LEU A 130 -0.67 10.76 8.40
CA LEU A 130 -1.37 12.01 8.08
C LEU A 130 -1.41 12.93 9.28
N ALA A 131 -1.74 12.40 10.45
CA ALA A 131 -1.83 13.19 11.67
C ALA A 131 -0.49 13.82 12.07
N LYS A 132 0.64 13.16 11.74
CA LYS A 132 1.99 13.69 11.95
C LYS A 132 2.42 14.74 10.93
N TYR A 133 1.70 14.88 9.82
CA TYR A 133 2.07 15.81 8.78
C TYR A 133 1.54 17.21 9.09
N ASP A 134 2.43 18.17 9.34
CA ASP A 134 2.07 19.54 9.74
C ASP A 134 1.45 20.39 8.61
N GLY A 135 1.35 19.87 7.39
CA GLY A 135 0.79 20.57 6.24
C GLY A 135 -0.64 20.12 5.88
N VAL A 136 -1.29 20.89 5.01
CA VAL A 136 -2.57 20.49 4.40
C VAL A 136 -2.29 19.57 3.21
N ILE A 137 -2.94 18.41 3.20
CA ILE A 137 -2.93 17.43 2.11
C ILE A 137 -4.34 17.42 1.52
N SER A 138 -4.45 17.47 0.19
CA SER A 138 -5.77 17.39 -0.45
C SER A 138 -6.42 16.04 -0.17
N ASN A 139 -7.72 16.06 0.12
CA ASN A 139 -8.51 14.85 0.38
C ASN A 139 -8.48 13.89 -0.81
N GLU A 140 -8.46 14.41 -2.05
CA GLU A 140 -8.32 13.58 -3.25
C GLU A 140 -7.01 12.79 -3.25
N PHE A 141 -5.92 13.36 -2.73
CA PHE A 141 -4.65 12.66 -2.61
C PHE A 141 -4.70 11.58 -1.52
N ILE A 142 -5.34 11.88 -0.38
CA ILE A 142 -5.58 10.91 0.69
C ILE A 142 -6.39 9.73 0.14
N ILE A 143 -7.54 10.00 -0.47
CA ILE A 143 -8.41 9.00 -1.10
C ILE A 143 -7.63 8.17 -2.12
N THR A 144 -6.85 8.81 -3.00
CA THR A 144 -6.03 8.10 -4.00
C THR A 144 -5.06 7.12 -3.35
N TYR A 145 -4.41 7.50 -2.25
CA TYR A 145 -3.51 6.61 -1.50
C TYR A 145 -4.25 5.41 -0.91
N TYR A 146 -5.41 5.64 -0.30
CA TYR A 146 -6.23 4.56 0.26
C TYR A 146 -6.85 3.66 -0.82
N ASP A 147 -7.21 4.20 -1.97
CA ASP A 147 -7.68 3.42 -3.12
C ASP A 147 -6.58 2.48 -3.62
N VAL A 148 -5.36 2.98 -3.77
CA VAL A 148 -4.21 2.13 -4.13
C VAL A 148 -4.03 1.05 -3.07
N LEU A 149 -4.03 1.38 -1.78
CA LEU A 149 -3.95 0.39 -0.71
C LEU A 149 -5.09 -0.63 -0.80
N LYS A 150 -6.34 -0.22 -1.04
CA LYS A 150 -7.51 -1.09 -1.19
C LYS A 150 -7.32 -2.11 -2.32
N THR A 151 -6.74 -1.67 -3.45
CA THR A 151 -6.50 -2.55 -4.61
C THR A 151 -5.38 -3.57 -4.41
N LEU A 152 -4.41 -3.26 -3.54
CA LEU A 152 -3.31 -4.16 -3.24
C LEU A 152 -3.79 -5.35 -2.40
N ARG A 153 -3.29 -6.54 -2.74
CA ARG A 153 -3.35 -7.71 -1.86
C ARG A 153 -2.14 -7.75 -0.94
N LEU A 154 -2.21 -8.56 0.11
CA LEU A 154 -1.07 -8.78 1.02
C LEU A 154 0.21 -9.24 0.29
N ILE A 155 0.09 -10.04 -0.77
CA ILE A 155 1.24 -10.44 -1.60
C ILE A 155 1.85 -9.25 -2.35
N ASP A 156 1.02 -8.34 -2.88
CA ASP A 156 1.51 -7.14 -3.56
C ASP A 156 2.26 -6.24 -2.56
N ILE A 157 1.72 -6.07 -1.34
CA ILE A 157 2.36 -5.33 -0.24
C ILE A 157 3.69 -5.99 0.16
N GLY A 158 3.71 -7.32 0.30
CA GLY A 158 4.93 -8.07 0.65
C GLY A 158 6.03 -7.93 -0.40
N VAL A 159 5.68 -8.06 -1.68
CA VAL A 159 6.62 -7.85 -2.79
C VAL A 159 7.11 -6.41 -2.85
N LEU A 160 6.22 -5.43 -2.69
CA LEU A 160 6.59 -4.02 -2.68
C LEU A 160 7.55 -3.69 -1.53
N LYS A 161 7.26 -4.19 -0.32
CA LYS A 161 8.12 -4.05 0.86
C LYS A 161 9.49 -4.68 0.62
N PHE A 162 9.54 -5.93 0.14
CA PHE A 162 10.79 -6.60 -0.19
C PHE A 162 11.63 -5.78 -1.18
N MET A 163 11.00 -5.26 -2.25
CA MET A 163 11.71 -4.43 -3.24
C MET A 163 12.20 -3.10 -2.66
N TYR A 164 11.46 -2.51 -1.72
CA TYR A 164 11.89 -1.34 -0.98
C TYR A 164 13.10 -1.65 -0.09
N ASP A 165 13.03 -2.70 0.71
CA ASP A 165 14.07 -3.10 1.68
C ASP A 165 15.38 -3.45 0.97
N VAL A 166 15.32 -4.23 -0.13
CA VAL A 166 16.49 -4.53 -0.96
C VAL A 166 17.18 -3.26 -1.50
N LYS A 167 16.41 -2.22 -1.85
CA LYS A 167 16.96 -1.00 -2.44
C LYS A 167 17.44 0.02 -1.41
N TYR A 168 16.72 0.16 -0.29
CA TYR A 168 16.90 1.25 0.67
C TYR A 168 17.38 0.80 2.04
N ARG A 169 17.31 -0.50 2.36
CA ARG A 169 17.77 -1.10 3.63
C ARG A 169 18.60 -2.38 3.40
N PRO A 170 19.62 -2.36 2.54
CA PRO A 170 20.34 -3.58 2.14
C PRO A 170 21.09 -4.26 3.31
N PHE A 171 21.38 -3.55 4.40
CA PHE A 171 22.10 -4.07 5.56
C PHE A 171 21.19 -4.60 6.68
N ASP A 172 19.90 -4.24 6.67
CA ASP A 172 18.88 -4.71 7.63
C ASP A 172 18.03 -5.85 7.06
N ASN A 173 18.25 -6.21 5.78
CA ASN A 173 17.38 -7.13 5.09
C ASN A 173 17.74 -8.59 5.41
N GLU A 174 17.13 -9.14 6.45
CA GLU A 174 17.24 -10.56 6.82
C GLU A 174 16.49 -11.49 5.86
N HIS A 175 15.59 -10.96 5.03
CA HIS A 175 14.72 -11.75 4.16
C HIS A 175 15.21 -11.77 2.72
N ASP A 176 15.52 -12.97 2.22
CA ASP A 176 15.83 -13.19 0.81
C ASP A 176 14.55 -13.44 0.00
N LEU A 177 14.64 -13.32 -1.33
CA LEU A 177 13.55 -13.62 -2.26
C LEU A 177 12.94 -15.01 -1.99
N LYS A 178 13.76 -15.99 -1.62
CA LYS A 178 13.29 -17.35 -1.29
C LYS A 178 12.28 -17.34 -0.13
N ASP A 179 12.51 -16.54 0.90
CA ASP A 179 11.63 -16.46 2.06
C ASP A 179 10.29 -15.82 1.68
N LEU A 180 10.32 -14.79 0.83
CA LEU A 180 9.13 -14.16 0.28
C LEU A 180 8.29 -15.15 -0.53
N LEU A 181 8.93 -15.90 -1.45
CA LEU A 181 8.26 -16.91 -2.27
C LEU A 181 7.61 -18.00 -1.41
N ASN A 182 8.32 -18.46 -0.38
CA ASN A 182 7.80 -19.45 0.56
C ASN A 182 6.64 -18.90 1.40
N THR A 183 6.76 -17.66 1.90
CA THR A 183 5.74 -17.00 2.75
C THR A 183 4.40 -16.90 2.04
N PHE A 184 4.41 -16.53 0.76
CA PHE A 184 3.19 -16.41 -0.05
C PHE A 184 2.85 -17.68 -0.85
N ASN A 185 3.66 -18.73 -0.73
CA ASN A 185 3.54 -19.98 -1.47
C ASN A 185 3.37 -19.75 -2.99
N ILE A 186 4.28 -18.94 -3.55
CA ILE A 186 4.27 -18.58 -4.97
C ILE A 186 5.57 -18.99 -5.66
N ASN A 187 5.49 -19.22 -6.97
CA ASN A 187 6.66 -19.41 -7.80
C ASN A 187 7.17 -18.06 -8.37
N TYR A 188 8.30 -18.13 -9.08
CA TYR A 188 8.92 -16.95 -9.66
C TYR A 188 8.04 -16.25 -10.72
N ASP A 189 7.28 -16.99 -11.52
CA ASP A 189 6.42 -16.42 -12.56
C ASP A 189 5.24 -15.63 -11.96
N GLN A 190 4.67 -16.15 -10.88
CA GLN A 190 3.65 -15.47 -10.08
C GLN A 190 4.23 -14.21 -9.42
N TYR A 191 5.46 -14.29 -8.91
CA TYR A 191 6.18 -13.12 -8.41
C TYR A 191 6.39 -12.05 -9.49
N GLN A 192 6.76 -12.42 -10.72
CA GLN A 192 6.84 -11.48 -11.84
C GLN A 192 5.49 -10.85 -12.16
N SER A 193 4.41 -11.63 -12.13
CA SER A 193 3.05 -11.13 -12.35
C SER A 193 2.64 -10.07 -11.32
N VAL A 194 3.05 -10.25 -10.05
CA VAL A 194 2.86 -9.25 -8.99
C VAL A 194 3.66 -7.98 -9.28
N ARG A 195 4.91 -8.08 -9.74
CA ARG A 195 5.72 -6.90 -10.11
C ARG A 195 5.10 -6.11 -11.25
N VAL A 196 4.58 -6.77 -12.28
CA VAL A 196 3.84 -6.13 -13.38
C VAL A 196 2.58 -5.42 -12.86
N ASN A 197 1.85 -6.04 -11.93
CA ASN A 197 0.69 -5.41 -11.30
C ASN A 197 1.07 -4.14 -10.52
N LEU A 198 2.13 -4.21 -9.72
CA LEU A 198 2.66 -3.07 -8.97
C LEU A 198 3.17 -1.95 -9.88
N GLU A 199 3.76 -2.27 -11.02
CA GLU A 199 4.14 -1.29 -12.04
C GLU A 199 2.92 -0.60 -12.65
N ARG A 200 1.86 -1.36 -12.99
CA ARG A 200 0.60 -0.80 -13.50
C ARG A 200 -0.06 0.16 -12.50
N MET A 201 0.12 -0.10 -11.20
CA MET A 201 -0.34 0.80 -10.12
C MET A 201 0.59 1.99 -9.89
N GLY A 202 1.68 2.11 -10.66
CA GLY A 202 2.68 3.18 -10.54
C GLY A 202 3.61 3.02 -9.33
N LEU A 203 3.54 1.93 -8.58
CA LEU A 203 4.36 1.67 -7.39
C LEU A 203 5.76 1.20 -7.79
N LEU A 204 5.87 0.52 -8.93
CA LEU A 204 7.14 0.21 -9.57
C LEU A 204 7.27 0.98 -10.90
N SER A 205 8.49 1.09 -11.38
CA SER A 205 8.84 1.59 -12.71
C SER A 205 9.90 0.68 -13.32
N THR A 206 9.86 0.49 -14.62
CA THR A 206 10.92 -0.19 -15.35
C THR A 206 12.06 0.79 -15.68
N LYS A 207 13.33 0.39 -15.50
CA LYS A 207 14.50 1.14 -15.99
C LYS A 207 14.59 1.11 -17.51
N ILE A 208 13.67 1.79 -18.18
CA ILE A 208 13.53 1.82 -19.64
C ILE A 208 14.42 2.92 -20.24
N GLN A 209 14.46 4.13 -19.67
CA GLN A 209 14.94 5.28 -20.44
C GLN A 209 16.46 5.35 -20.69
N SER A 210 17.32 5.02 -19.70
CA SER A 210 18.78 5.17 -19.90
C SER A 210 19.44 4.01 -20.62
N ASN A 211 18.83 2.82 -20.58
CA ASN A 211 19.36 1.62 -21.23
C ASN A 211 18.79 1.43 -22.64
N ILE A 212 17.58 1.90 -22.93
CA ILE A 212 17.04 1.87 -24.30
C ILE A 212 17.84 2.77 -25.24
N VAL A 213 18.22 3.97 -24.81
CA VAL A 213 19.06 4.84 -25.65
C VAL A 213 20.39 4.16 -25.95
N LYS A 214 21.03 3.56 -24.94
CA LYS A 214 22.27 2.80 -25.12
C LYS A 214 22.11 1.55 -26.00
N ASP A 215 20.98 0.87 -25.90
CA ASP A 215 20.67 -0.29 -26.72
C ASP A 215 20.35 0.11 -28.16
N LEU A 216 19.71 1.27 -28.39
CA LEU A 216 19.48 1.83 -29.72
C LEU A 216 20.79 2.24 -30.39
N ASP A 217 21.70 2.87 -29.64
CA ASP A 217 23.06 3.16 -30.11
C ASP A 217 23.80 1.87 -30.47
N GLU A 218 23.74 0.85 -29.60
CA GLU A 218 24.38 -0.45 -29.83
C GLU A 218 23.77 -1.21 -31.03
N ILE A 219 22.47 -1.05 -31.31
CA ILE A 219 21.81 -1.55 -32.52
C ILE A 219 22.32 -0.81 -33.76
N SER A 220 22.37 0.53 -33.72
CA SER A 220 22.83 1.36 -34.84
C SER A 220 24.26 0.99 -35.25
N ASP A 221 25.16 0.92 -34.28
CA ASP A 221 26.57 0.55 -34.50
C ASP A 221 26.71 -0.85 -35.13
N LYS A 222 25.83 -1.78 -34.73
CA LYS A 222 25.85 -3.17 -35.24
C LYS A 222 25.25 -3.27 -36.64
N ILE A 223 24.24 -2.48 -36.97
CA ILE A 223 23.73 -2.36 -38.34
C ILE A 223 24.83 -1.83 -39.26
N ASP A 224 25.59 -0.83 -38.82
CA ASP A 224 26.72 -0.29 -39.58
C ASP A 224 27.86 -1.32 -39.75
N GLU A 225 28.17 -2.08 -38.70
CA GLU A 225 29.14 -3.19 -38.79
C GLU A 225 28.69 -4.27 -39.79
N ILE A 226 27.41 -4.65 -39.77
CA ILE A 226 26.84 -5.62 -40.72
C ILE A 226 26.88 -5.05 -42.14
N HIS A 227 26.45 -3.80 -42.35
CA HIS A 227 26.47 -3.17 -43.67
C HIS A 227 27.91 -3.08 -44.22
N LYS A 228 28.88 -2.72 -43.37
CA LYS A 228 30.31 -2.70 -43.73
C LYS A 228 30.86 -4.08 -44.03
N TYR A 229 30.40 -5.11 -43.33
CA TYR A 229 30.77 -6.50 -43.61
C TYR A 229 30.17 -6.99 -44.93
N LEU A 230 28.89 -6.71 -45.19
CA LEU A 230 28.17 -7.10 -46.40
C LEU A 230 28.72 -6.41 -47.66
N SER A 231 29.09 -5.13 -47.56
CA SER A 231 29.60 -4.33 -48.69
C SER A 231 30.98 -4.76 -49.22
N VAL A 232 31.67 -5.67 -48.54
CA VAL A 232 32.99 -6.17 -48.94
C VAL A 232 33.05 -7.69 -49.03
N LEU A 233 31.88 -8.35 -49.06
CA LEU A 233 31.76 -9.80 -49.25
C LEU A 233 32.45 -10.30 -50.52
N ASP A 234 32.40 -9.49 -51.58
CA ASP A 234 32.98 -9.82 -52.89
C ASP A 234 34.51 -9.58 -52.97
N ASP A 235 35.12 -8.96 -51.95
CA ASP A 235 36.57 -8.71 -51.90
C ASP A 235 37.25 -9.58 -50.81
N PRO A 236 37.85 -10.73 -51.19
CA PRO A 236 38.44 -11.67 -50.23
C PRO A 236 39.66 -11.11 -49.47
N LYS A 237 40.31 -10.04 -49.96
CA LYS A 237 41.42 -9.38 -49.24
C LYS A 237 40.90 -8.44 -48.15
N LYS A 238 39.77 -7.76 -48.39
CA LYS A 238 39.13 -6.89 -47.40
C LYS A 238 38.35 -7.68 -46.36
N LEU A 239 37.73 -8.80 -46.77
CA LEU A 239 36.99 -9.69 -45.87
C LEU A 239 37.88 -10.29 -44.77
N LYS A 240 39.13 -10.67 -45.10
CA LYS A 240 40.11 -11.20 -44.13
C LYS A 240 40.56 -10.17 -43.08
N ARG A 241 40.35 -8.87 -43.34
CA ARG A 241 40.74 -7.76 -42.44
C ARG A 241 39.60 -7.30 -41.53
N LEU A 242 38.38 -7.82 -41.73
CA LEU A 242 37.23 -7.47 -40.92
C LEU A 242 36.91 -8.60 -39.93
N SER A 243 36.60 -8.19 -38.70
CA SER A 243 36.06 -9.11 -37.70
C SER A 243 34.63 -9.46 -38.06
N LYS A 244 34.22 -10.71 -37.88
CA LYS A 244 32.82 -11.11 -38.03
C LYS A 244 31.96 -10.31 -37.04
N PRO A 245 30.77 -9.83 -37.45
CA PRO A 245 29.85 -9.16 -36.55
C PRO A 245 29.57 -10.06 -35.34
N LYS A 246 29.69 -9.51 -34.14
CA LYS A 246 29.41 -10.23 -32.89
C LYS A 246 27.91 -10.16 -32.57
N SER A 247 27.42 -11.15 -31.84
CA SER A 247 26.04 -11.17 -31.33
C SER A 247 25.74 -9.96 -30.44
N LEU A 248 24.56 -9.36 -30.62
CA LEU A 248 24.06 -8.27 -29.78
C LEU A 248 23.86 -8.75 -28.33
N LYS A 249 24.20 -7.90 -27.34
CA LYS A 249 23.87 -8.14 -25.93
C LYS A 249 23.06 -6.95 -25.40
N PHE A 250 21.75 -7.10 -25.34
CA PHE A 250 20.87 -6.08 -24.77
C PHE A 250 21.19 -5.82 -23.30
N LYS A 251 21.30 -4.54 -22.92
CA LYS A 251 21.45 -4.11 -21.53
C LYS A 251 20.12 -3.72 -20.92
N SER A 252 19.12 -3.40 -21.74
CA SER A 252 17.72 -3.35 -21.32
C SER A 252 17.32 -4.74 -20.84
N THR A 253 17.18 -4.82 -19.53
CA THR A 253 16.51 -5.92 -18.85
C THR A 253 15.35 -5.24 -18.15
N ASP A 254 14.15 -5.83 -18.18
CA ASP A 254 12.95 -5.35 -17.48
C ASP A 254 13.17 -5.40 -15.96
N LYS A 255 14.05 -4.54 -15.50
CA LYS A 255 14.41 -4.37 -14.11
C LYS A 255 13.42 -3.39 -13.55
N PHE A 256 12.35 -3.94 -12.98
CA PHE A 256 11.48 -3.19 -12.11
C PHE A 256 12.30 -2.64 -10.96
N GLU A 257 12.15 -1.35 -10.71
CA GLU A 257 12.59 -0.66 -9.52
C GLU A 257 11.41 0.02 -8.87
N ILE A 258 11.48 0.24 -7.56
CA ILE A 258 10.47 1.05 -6.88
C ILE A 258 10.49 2.49 -7.40
N SER A 259 9.30 3.00 -7.71
CA SER A 259 9.11 4.35 -8.23
C SER A 259 9.19 5.38 -7.09
N LYS A 260 9.20 6.69 -7.42
CA LYS A 260 9.11 7.74 -6.40
C LYS A 260 7.81 7.62 -5.60
N PHE A 261 6.69 7.38 -6.29
CA PHE A 261 5.38 7.18 -5.68
C PHE A 261 5.37 5.93 -4.79
N GLY A 262 5.86 4.79 -5.28
CA GLY A 262 5.96 3.57 -4.49
C GLY A 262 6.82 3.72 -3.24
N ARG A 263 7.90 4.52 -3.31
CA ARG A 263 8.73 4.83 -2.15
C ARG A 263 7.96 5.60 -1.09
N GLU A 264 7.24 6.66 -1.46
CA GLU A 264 6.42 7.42 -0.50
C GLU A 264 5.27 6.56 0.03
N PHE A 265 4.66 5.72 -0.82
CA PHE A 265 3.60 4.81 -0.44
C PHE A 265 4.06 3.82 0.65
N VAL A 266 5.25 3.22 0.49
CA VAL A 266 5.83 2.32 1.51
C VAL A 266 6.07 3.05 2.82
N LYS A 267 6.66 4.25 2.79
CA LYS A 267 6.88 5.06 3.99
C LYS A 267 5.58 5.42 4.70
N PHE A 268 4.55 5.75 3.93
CA PHE A 268 3.28 6.21 4.45
C PHE A 268 2.41 5.07 5.01
N PHE A 269 2.40 3.89 4.40
CA PHE A 269 1.51 2.79 4.81
C PHE A 269 2.20 1.55 5.37
N ILE A 270 3.47 1.30 5.07
CA ILE A 270 4.07 -0.04 5.27
C ILE A 270 5.23 0.00 6.25
N GLU A 271 6.01 1.08 6.30
CA GLU A 271 7.02 1.27 7.33
C GLU A 271 6.33 1.50 8.68
N GLU A 272 6.67 0.65 9.64
CA GLU A 272 6.44 0.92 11.06
C GLU A 272 7.61 1.79 11.54
N GLU A 273 7.33 2.85 12.31
CA GLU A 273 8.40 3.62 12.94
C GLU A 273 9.20 2.69 13.87
N LYS A 274 10.50 2.57 13.61
CA LYS A 274 11.40 1.98 14.61
C LYS A 274 11.35 2.89 15.83
N LYS A 275 11.15 2.29 17.02
CA LYS A 275 11.27 2.99 18.29
C LYS A 275 12.60 3.73 18.31
N ASN A 276 12.56 5.06 18.37
CA ASN A 276 13.74 5.86 18.71
C ASN A 276 14.10 5.47 20.16
N GLY A 277 15.05 4.54 20.34
CA GLY A 277 15.38 4.07 21.68
C GLY A 277 16.36 2.90 21.83
N GLU A 278 16.90 2.31 20.77
CA GLU A 278 17.97 1.30 20.90
C GLU A 278 19.06 1.55 19.87
N ASP A 279 19.72 2.71 20.00
CA ASP A 279 21.15 2.82 19.65
C ASP A 279 21.94 2.56 20.95
N TYR A 280 22.54 1.38 21.05
CA TYR A 280 23.68 1.10 21.94
C TYR A 280 24.88 0.69 21.09
#